data_AF-A0A7C5HP96-F1
#
_entry.id   AF-A0A7C5HP96-F1
#
_cell.length_a   1.000
_cell.length_b   1.000
_cell.length_c   1.000
_cell.angle_alpha   90.00
_cell.angle_beta   90.00
_cell.angle_gamma   90.00
#
_symmetry.space_group_name_H-M   'P 1'
#
loop_
_entity.id
_entity.type
_entity.pdbx_description
1 polymer ?
#
loop_
_entity_poly.entity_id
_entity_poly.type
_entity_poly.pdbx_seq_one_letter_code
_entity_poly.pdbx_strand_id
1 'polypeptide(L)'
;MKKYIKALLGIILLASTMMLTNCDSPLSDEPLNDPSKISPTLTVERTYDNSKTLKGESIAHLFDKNLNLVRIKDGGVYVNGTALTLEYYITGGPYYETTGDYPIHQNTQYTITVKMSNGDEYDSVIETQSQ
;
A
#
# COMPACT_ATOMS: atom_id res chain seq x y z
N MET A 1 52.56 27.08 -25.29
CA MET A 1 52.01 28.04 -24.29
C MET A 1 50.60 28.45 -24.68
N LYS A 2 49.55 27.82 -24.12
CA LYS A 2 48.17 28.30 -24.23
C LYS A 2 47.36 27.99 -22.96
N LYS A 3 47.16 29.07 -22.19
CA LYS A 3 46.03 29.54 -21.37
C LYS A 3 45.23 28.54 -20.52
N TYR A 4 45.37 28.73 -19.21
CA TYR A 4 44.52 28.28 -18.12
C TYR A 4 43.08 28.80 -18.27
N ILE A 5 42.11 27.88 -18.22
CA ILE A 5 40.69 28.22 -18.01
C ILE A 5 40.43 28.08 -16.51
N LYS A 6 40.08 29.18 -15.86
CA LYS A 6 39.65 29.21 -14.45
C LYS A 6 38.32 28.46 -14.34
N ALA A 7 38.32 27.28 -13.71
CA ALA A 7 37.09 26.62 -13.31
C ALA A 7 36.49 27.40 -12.13
N LEU A 8 35.36 28.08 -12.39
CA LEU A 8 34.57 28.76 -11.38
C LEU A 8 33.89 27.69 -10.52
N LEU A 9 34.27 27.58 -9.25
CA LEU A 9 33.61 26.73 -8.26
C LEU A 9 32.21 27.30 -7.98
N GLY A 10 31.21 26.84 -8.73
CA GLY A 10 29.81 27.08 -8.43
C GLY A 10 29.34 26.04 -7.41
N ILE A 11 29.31 26.40 -6.13
CA ILE A 11 28.59 25.63 -5.11
C ILE A 11 27.10 25.86 -5.38
N ILE A 12 26.47 24.95 -6.12
CA ILE A 12 25.01 24.86 -6.19
C ILE A 12 24.57 24.21 -4.89
N LEU A 13 24.17 25.04 -3.92
CA LEU A 13 23.43 24.58 -2.76
C LEU A 13 22.04 24.14 -3.25
N LEU A 14 21.92 22.88 -3.69
CA LEU A 14 20.61 22.23 -3.75
C LEU A 14 20.17 22.06 -2.30
N ALA A 15 19.46 23.06 -1.78
CA ALA A 15 18.51 22.87 -0.71
C ALA A 15 17.42 21.96 -1.26
N SER A 16 17.73 20.66 -1.29
CA SER A 16 16.76 19.59 -1.40
C SER A 16 15.87 19.74 -0.17
N THR A 17 14.76 20.45 -0.33
CA THR A 17 13.61 20.28 0.54
C THR A 17 13.28 18.80 0.44
N MET A 18 13.72 18.02 1.44
CA MET A 18 13.19 16.70 1.69
C MET A 18 11.70 16.92 1.96
N MET A 19 10.91 16.88 0.90
CA MET A 19 9.50 16.59 1.03
C MET A 19 9.49 15.18 1.58
N LEU A 20 9.21 15.07 2.89
CA LEU A 20 8.70 13.85 3.47
C LEU A 20 7.41 13.58 2.69
N THR A 21 7.51 12.78 1.64
CA THR A 21 6.33 12.32 0.90
C THR A 21 5.60 11.43 1.89
N ASN A 22 4.57 11.96 2.53
CA ASN A 22 3.59 11.13 3.19
C ASN A 22 3.05 10.21 2.10
N CYS A 23 3.38 8.91 2.17
CA CYS A 23 2.86 7.89 1.26
C CYS A 23 1.35 7.66 1.45
N ASP A 24 0.75 8.36 2.41
CA ASP A 24 -0.67 8.28 2.74
C ASP A 24 -1.48 9.23 1.85
N SER A 25 -2.54 8.69 1.26
CA SER A 25 -3.50 9.46 0.50
C SER A 25 -4.35 10.35 1.42
N PRO A 26 -4.69 11.59 1.03
CA PRO A 26 -5.69 12.41 1.70
C PRO A 26 -7.06 11.74 1.82
N LEU A 27 -7.35 10.74 0.96
CA LEU A 27 -8.57 9.92 1.08
C LEU A 27 -8.65 9.18 2.43
N SER A 28 -7.52 9.02 3.13
CA SER A 28 -7.45 8.39 4.45
C SER A 28 -8.02 9.24 5.60
N ASP A 29 -8.21 10.54 5.36
CA ASP A 29 -8.71 11.50 6.36
C ASP A 29 -10.23 11.67 6.32
N GLU A 30 -10.87 11.27 5.21
CA GLU A 30 -12.28 11.45 4.95
C GLU A 30 -13.03 10.11 4.85
N PRO A 31 -14.33 10.06 5.22
CA PRO A 31 -15.16 8.89 4.97
C PRO A 31 -15.26 8.61 3.46
N LEU A 32 -14.76 7.45 3.02
CA LEU A 32 -14.80 7.05 1.61
C LEU A 32 -16.16 6.42 1.29
N ASN A 33 -16.83 6.93 0.25
CA ASN A 33 -18.14 6.47 -0.23
C ASN A 33 -18.20 6.31 -1.76
N ASP A 34 -17.08 6.49 -2.45
CA ASP A 34 -16.97 6.34 -3.90
C ASP A 34 -15.83 5.38 -4.21
N PRO A 35 -16.13 4.12 -4.59
CA PRO A 35 -15.12 3.10 -4.78
C PRO A 35 -14.27 3.34 -6.04
N SER A 36 -14.73 4.19 -6.97
CA SER A 36 -13.95 4.53 -8.17
C SER A 36 -12.67 5.31 -7.87
N LYS A 37 -12.52 5.80 -6.62
CA LYS A 37 -11.34 6.53 -6.15
C LYS A 37 -10.22 5.62 -5.65
N ILE A 38 -10.46 4.32 -5.52
CA ILE A 38 -9.49 3.36 -5.01
C ILE A 38 -9.25 2.21 -5.99
N SER A 39 -8.05 1.65 -5.92
CA SER A 39 -7.65 0.44 -6.63
C SER A 39 -7.06 -0.56 -5.64
N PRO A 40 -7.75 -1.66 -5.32
CA PRO A 40 -7.22 -2.71 -4.47
C PRO A 40 -6.18 -3.57 -5.21
N THR A 41 -5.19 -4.05 -4.47
CA THR A 41 -4.24 -5.09 -4.91
C THR A 41 -4.08 -6.14 -3.82
N LEU A 42 -3.72 -7.36 -4.20
CA LEU A 42 -3.42 -8.45 -3.28
C LEU A 42 -2.08 -9.07 -3.63
N THR A 43 -1.15 -9.05 -2.68
CA THR A 43 0.18 -9.63 -2.83
C THR A 43 0.34 -10.78 -1.87
N VAL A 44 0.98 -11.86 -2.32
CA VAL A 44 1.37 -12.98 -1.46
C VAL A 44 2.76 -12.67 -0.91
N GLU A 45 2.85 -12.20 0.33
CA GLU A 45 4.14 -11.98 0.99
C GLU A 45 4.41 -13.07 2.02
N ARG A 46 5.67 -13.49 2.11
CA ARG A 46 6.16 -14.35 3.18
C ARG A 46 6.80 -13.45 4.21
N THR A 47 6.02 -12.98 5.17
CA THR A 47 6.55 -12.26 6.32
C THR A 47 7.09 -13.28 7.34
N TYR A 48 8.11 -12.89 8.10
CA TYR A 48 8.63 -13.71 9.18
C TYR A 48 8.68 -12.83 10.41
N ASP A 49 8.22 -13.37 11.54
CA ASP A 49 8.38 -12.66 12.80
C ASP A 49 9.85 -12.66 13.26
N ASN A 50 10.14 -11.98 14.38
CA ASN A 50 11.49 -11.92 14.95
C ASN A 50 12.04 -13.30 15.38
N SER A 51 11.17 -14.31 15.55
CA SER A 51 11.56 -15.69 15.83
C SER A 51 11.82 -16.51 14.56
N LYS A 52 11.70 -15.90 13.36
CA LYS A 52 11.74 -16.53 12.04
C LYS A 52 10.60 -17.54 11.82
N THR A 53 9.52 -17.41 12.57
CA THR A 53 8.30 -18.14 12.28
C THR A 53 7.69 -17.53 11.03
N LEU A 54 7.44 -18.35 10.01
CA LEU A 54 6.77 -17.91 8.79
C LEU A 54 5.36 -17.46 9.15
N LYS A 55 5.09 -16.19 8.87
CA LYS A 55 3.75 -15.65 8.74
C LYS A 55 3.46 -15.56 7.24
N GLY A 56 2.67 -16.50 6.73
CA GLY A 56 2.14 -16.38 5.37
C GLY A 56 1.02 -15.36 5.42
N GLU A 57 1.30 -14.12 5.03
CA GLU A 57 0.30 -13.05 5.06
C GLU A 57 0.06 -12.56 3.66
N SER A 58 -1.20 -12.63 3.23
CA SER A 58 -1.58 -11.83 2.09
C SER A 58 -1.69 -10.39 2.53
N ILE A 59 -0.97 -9.54 1.83
CA ILE A 59 -1.02 -8.11 2.03
C ILE A 59 -1.91 -7.54 0.94
N ALA A 60 -3.03 -6.95 1.34
CA ALA A 60 -3.82 -6.10 0.49
C ALA A 60 -3.39 -4.65 0.66
N HIS A 61 -3.29 -3.94 -0.45
CA HIS A 61 -3.10 -2.49 -0.49
C HIS A 61 -4.29 -1.86 -1.20
N LEU A 62 -4.62 -0.65 -0.80
CA LEU A 62 -5.55 0.20 -1.52
C LEU A 62 -4.79 1.42 -1.99
N PHE A 63 -4.87 1.71 -3.28
CA PHE A 63 -4.21 2.87 -3.88
C PHE A 63 -5.22 3.90 -4.35
N ASP A 64 -4.92 5.18 -4.19
CA ASP A 64 -5.62 6.22 -4.92
C ASP A 64 -5.11 6.31 -6.37
N LYS A 65 -5.72 7.19 -7.17
CA LYS A 65 -5.32 7.42 -8.58
C LYS A 65 -3.87 7.89 -8.77
N ASN A 66 -3.23 8.40 -7.72
CA ASN A 66 -1.84 8.88 -7.72
C ASN A 66 -0.89 7.83 -7.13
N LEU A 67 -1.37 6.61 -6.87
CA LEU A 67 -0.62 5.51 -6.25
C LEU A 67 -0.20 5.75 -4.80
N ASN A 68 -0.89 6.65 -4.08
CA ASN A 68 -0.71 6.76 -2.63
C ASN A 68 -1.54 5.69 -1.92
N LEU A 69 -1.03 5.19 -0.81
CA LEU A 69 -1.71 4.19 0.00
C LEU A 69 -2.92 4.81 0.72
N VAL A 70 -4.03 4.09 0.71
CA VAL A 70 -5.32 4.54 1.26
C VAL A 70 -5.68 3.66 2.44
N ARG A 71 -6.01 4.29 3.56
CA ARG A 71 -6.73 3.66 4.65
C ARG A 71 -8.21 3.99 4.55
N ILE A 72 -9.06 2.97 4.58
CA ILE A 72 -10.50 3.17 4.74
C ILE A 72 -10.81 3.67 6.14
N LYS A 73 -11.38 4.88 6.24
CA LYS A 73 -11.94 5.43 7.47
C LYS A 73 -13.36 4.89 7.66
N ASP A 74 -13.65 4.40 8.86
CA ASP A 74 -14.97 3.88 9.28
C ASP A 74 -15.54 2.76 8.38
N GLY A 75 -14.66 1.94 7.81
CA GLY A 75 -15.00 0.80 6.96
C GLY A 75 -14.04 -0.38 7.14
N GLY A 76 -13.95 -1.26 6.15
CA GLY A 76 -13.14 -2.47 6.25
C GLY A 76 -12.73 -3.08 4.92
N VAL A 77 -11.72 -3.95 4.96
CA VAL A 77 -11.24 -4.69 3.78
C VAL A 77 -11.29 -6.18 4.11
N TYR A 78 -11.71 -6.97 3.13
CA TYR A 78 -11.92 -8.41 3.27
C TYR A 78 -11.33 -9.14 2.07
N VAL A 79 -10.85 -10.36 2.27
CA VAL A 79 -10.46 -11.28 1.21
C VAL A 79 -11.29 -12.56 1.29
N ASN A 80 -12.03 -12.89 0.24
CA ASN A 80 -13.01 -13.99 0.20
C ASN A 80 -13.93 -14.02 1.46
N GLY A 81 -14.38 -12.85 1.90
CA GLY A 81 -15.20 -12.69 3.10
C GLY A 81 -14.47 -12.73 4.44
N THR A 82 -13.15 -12.96 4.46
CA THR A 82 -12.33 -12.90 5.67
C THR A 82 -11.85 -11.48 5.90
N ALA A 83 -12.16 -10.91 7.08
CA ALA A 83 -11.73 -9.55 7.43
C ALA A 83 -10.20 -9.45 7.54
N LEU A 84 -9.64 -8.36 7.02
CA LEU A 84 -8.23 -8.04 7.14
C LEU A 84 -7.99 -7.04 8.28
N THR A 85 -6.83 -7.14 8.91
CA THR A 85 -6.36 -6.20 9.92
C THR A 85 -5.58 -5.09 9.25
N LEU A 86 -5.89 -3.84 9.61
CA LEU A 86 -5.11 -2.68 9.19
C LEU A 86 -3.81 -2.61 9.98
N GLU A 87 -2.70 -2.55 9.27
CA GLU A 87 -1.34 -2.41 9.80
C GLU A 87 -0.59 -1.30 9.04
N TYR A 88 0.63 -0.99 9.50
CA TYR A 88 1.46 0.09 8.94
C TYR A 88 2.91 -0.34 8.78
N TYR A 89 3.49 -0.04 7.61
CA TYR A 89 4.92 -0.26 7.42
C TYR A 89 5.75 0.67 8.29
N ILE A 90 6.91 0.18 8.75
CA ILE A 90 7.90 1.00 9.47
C ILE A 90 8.35 2.21 8.60
N THR A 91 8.40 2.00 7.28
CA THR A 91 8.77 3.02 6.29
C THR A 91 7.59 3.92 5.85
N GLY A 92 6.41 3.75 6.46
CA GLY A 92 5.20 4.55 6.21
C GLY A 92 4.22 3.87 5.24
N GLY A 93 2.92 4.12 5.46
CA GLY A 93 1.84 3.64 4.59
C GLY A 93 0.97 2.54 5.23
N PRO A 94 -0.37 2.64 5.13
CA PRO A 94 -1.28 1.58 5.57
C PRO A 94 -1.22 0.37 4.64
N TYR A 95 -1.37 -0.82 5.23
CA TYR A 95 -1.62 -2.06 4.50
C TYR A 95 -2.60 -2.93 5.28
N TYR A 96 -3.17 -3.93 4.63
CA TYR A 96 -4.16 -4.82 5.22
C TYR A 96 -3.66 -6.26 5.16
N GLU A 97 -3.50 -6.91 6.31
CA GLU A 97 -3.03 -8.30 6.39
C GLU A 97 -4.12 -9.25 6.87
N THR A 98 -4.07 -10.50 6.40
CA THR A 98 -4.88 -11.58 6.96
C THR A 98 -4.37 -11.96 8.34
N THR A 99 -5.27 -12.12 9.31
CA THR A 99 -4.87 -12.64 10.63
C THR A 99 -4.58 -14.13 10.59
N GLY A 100 -3.42 -14.55 11.09
CA GLY A 100 -3.07 -15.96 11.30
C GLY A 100 -2.65 -16.69 10.02
N ASP A 101 -2.82 -18.02 10.01
CA ASP A 101 -2.40 -18.90 8.91
C ASP A 101 -3.42 -18.94 7.75
N TYR A 102 -3.89 -17.79 7.27
CA TYR A 102 -4.82 -17.77 6.13
C TYR A 102 -4.08 -18.18 4.84
N PRO A 103 -4.41 -19.33 4.22
CA PRO A 103 -3.62 -19.86 3.13
C PRO A 103 -3.92 -19.07 1.85
N ILE A 104 -2.95 -18.27 1.39
CA ILE A 104 -2.97 -17.64 0.07
C ILE A 104 -1.98 -18.36 -0.85
N HIS A 105 -2.51 -18.80 -1.98
CA HIS A 105 -1.78 -19.43 -3.08
C HIS A 105 -1.58 -18.44 -4.23
N GLN A 106 -0.44 -18.56 -4.91
CA GLN A 106 -0.17 -17.88 -6.18
C GLN A 106 -1.07 -18.44 -7.30
N ASN A 107 -1.21 -17.69 -8.41
CA ASN A 107 -2.00 -18.08 -9.58
C ASN A 107 -3.45 -18.47 -9.22
N THR A 108 -3.99 -17.77 -8.22
CA THR A 108 -5.32 -18.02 -7.65
C THR A 108 -6.09 -16.70 -7.60
N GLN A 109 -7.37 -16.77 -7.95
CA GLN A 109 -8.31 -15.64 -7.88
C GLN A 109 -8.85 -15.48 -6.45
N TYR A 110 -8.86 -14.24 -5.99
CA TYR A 110 -9.45 -13.82 -4.73
C TYR A 110 -10.41 -12.66 -4.99
N THR A 111 -11.47 -12.59 -4.22
CA THR A 111 -12.33 -11.40 -4.17
C THR A 111 -11.88 -10.54 -3.00
N ILE A 112 -11.41 -9.32 -3.29
CA ILE A 112 -11.29 -8.28 -2.29
C ILE A 112 -12.61 -7.53 -2.20
N THR A 113 -13.20 -7.51 -1.02
CA THR A 113 -14.36 -6.67 -0.72
C THR A 113 -13.90 -5.49 0.11
N VAL A 114 -14.24 -4.28 -0.31
CA VAL A 114 -14.04 -3.05 0.44
C VAL A 114 -15.40 -2.57 0.93
N LYS A 115 -15.58 -2.55 2.24
CA LYS A 115 -16.76 -1.96 2.90
C LYS A 115 -16.48 -0.50 3.20
N MET A 116 -17.28 0.37 2.59
CA MET A 116 -17.19 1.82 2.69
C MET A 116 -17.90 2.37 3.93
N SER A 117 -17.66 3.65 4.24
CA SER A 117 -18.17 4.28 5.46
C SER A 117 -19.70 4.43 5.51
N ASN A 118 -20.36 4.50 4.36
CA ASN A 118 -21.81 4.51 4.21
C ASN A 118 -22.44 3.10 4.29
N GLY A 119 -21.62 2.05 4.41
CA GLY A 119 -22.07 0.65 4.44
C GLY A 119 -22.15 -0.02 3.07
N ASP A 120 -21.88 0.69 1.97
CA ASP A 120 -21.79 0.09 0.64
C ASP A 120 -20.56 -0.81 0.52
N GLU A 121 -20.66 -1.83 -0.32
CA GLU A 121 -19.58 -2.78 -0.58
C GLU A 121 -19.14 -2.72 -2.05
N TYR A 122 -17.82 -2.81 -2.26
CA TYR A 122 -17.19 -2.88 -3.56
C TYR A 122 -16.32 -4.13 -3.65
N ASP A 123 -16.64 -4.98 -4.62
CA ASP A 123 -15.89 -6.20 -4.90
C ASP A 123 -14.93 -6.01 -6.07
N SER A 124 -13.70 -6.48 -5.89
CA SER A 124 -12.68 -6.54 -6.91
C SER A 124 -12.07 -7.93 -6.97
N VAL A 125 -12.08 -8.55 -8.14
CA VAL A 125 -11.45 -9.86 -8.36
C VAL A 125 -10.00 -9.65 -8.75
N ILE A 126 -9.10 -10.22 -7.97
CA ILE A 126 -7.65 -10.12 -8.14
C ILE A 126 -7.08 -11.52 -8.31
N GLU A 127 -6.29 -11.69 -9.37
CA GLU A 127 -5.51 -12.91 -9.58
C GLU A 127 -4.08 -12.67 -9.09
N THR A 128 -3.70 -13.40 -8.04
CA THR A 128 -2.30 -13.44 -7.59
C THR A 128 -1.43 -14.08 -8.67
N GLN A 129 -0.20 -13.61 -8.84
CA GLN A 129 0.72 -14.13 -9.86
C GLN A 129 1.94 -14.78 -9.19
N SER A 130 2.48 -15.84 -9.81
CA SER A 130 3.83 -16.31 -9.50
C SER A 130 4.85 -15.31 -10.02
N GLN A 131 5.79 -14.91 -9.17
CA GLN A 131 6.96 -14.12 -9.58
C GLN A 131 7.93 -14.95 -10.41
#